data_AF-A0AAW9NCQ2-F1
#
_entry.id   AF-A0AAW9NCQ2-F1
#
_cell.length_a   1.000
_cell.length_b   1.000
_cell.length_c   1.000
_cell.angle_alpha   90.00
_cell.angle_beta   90.00
_cell.angle_gamma   90.00
#
_symmetry.space_group_name_H-M   'P 1'
#
loop_
_entity.id
_entity.type
_entity.pdbx_description
1 polymer ?
#
loop_
_entity_poly.entity_id
_entity_poly.type
_entity_poly.pdbx_seq_one_letter_code
_entity_poly.pdbx_strand_id
1 'polypeptide(L)'
;MEAIIPISFKGSDKKVTSVNYKKAFSTHLKILNNQSLKGGVISMNILLCCSAGMSTSLLVTKMEESAKKQGVECHIWAVGSTEVNNEIDKADVILLGPQVRYLLAKLQEAGKEKGIPVATINPMFYGLCNGEEVLKQATTLIKGE
;
A
#
# COMPACT_ATOMS: atom_id res chain seq x y z
N MET A 1 30.83 8.91 -13.96
CA MET A 1 31.23 8.05 -15.10
C MET A 1 30.18 6.97 -15.21
N GLU A 2 29.27 7.13 -16.15
CA GLU A 2 28.25 6.13 -16.48
C GLU A 2 28.91 4.91 -17.14
N ALA A 3 28.38 3.72 -16.89
CA ALA A 3 28.64 2.56 -17.71
C ALA A 3 27.32 1.81 -17.96
N ILE A 4 27.06 1.60 -19.24
CA ILE A 4 25.89 1.02 -19.88
C ILE A 4 26.26 -0.42 -20.29
N ILE A 5 25.52 -1.42 -19.76
CA ILE A 5 25.11 -2.78 -20.28
C ILE A 5 26.11 -3.64 -21.11
N PRO A 6 26.12 -5.00 -20.97
CA PRO A 6 25.04 -5.83 -21.54
C PRO A 6 24.69 -7.15 -20.81
N ILE A 7 23.48 -7.61 -21.11
CA ILE A 7 22.91 -8.90 -20.71
C ILE A 7 23.12 -9.87 -21.87
N SER A 8 23.62 -11.09 -21.61
CA SER A 8 23.58 -12.20 -22.56
C SER A 8 23.19 -13.49 -21.81
N PHE A 9 22.17 -14.17 -22.30
CA PHE A 9 21.59 -15.40 -21.74
C PHE A 9 22.08 -16.61 -22.56
N LYS A 10 22.53 -17.68 -21.90
CA LYS A 10 22.48 -19.04 -22.47
C LYS A 10 22.42 -20.07 -21.34
N GLY A 11 21.33 -20.83 -21.27
CA GLY A 11 21.06 -21.79 -20.20
C GLY A 11 21.76 -23.14 -20.38
N SER A 12 21.84 -23.91 -19.29
CA SER A 12 21.55 -25.36 -19.20
C SER A 12 21.78 -25.87 -17.77
N ASP A 13 20.77 -26.59 -17.25
CA ASP A 13 20.82 -27.68 -16.25
C ASP A 13 21.29 -27.51 -14.78
N LYS A 14 20.37 -27.94 -13.90
CA LYS A 14 20.51 -28.64 -12.59
C LYS A 14 20.79 -27.87 -11.28
N LYS A 15 19.78 -27.98 -10.40
CA LYS A 15 19.77 -28.21 -8.93
C LYS A 15 20.22 -27.10 -7.93
N VAL A 16 19.30 -26.87 -6.97
CA VAL A 16 19.43 -26.29 -5.61
C VAL A 16 19.91 -24.85 -5.53
N THR A 17 19.06 -23.97 -4.97
CA THR A 17 19.34 -23.06 -3.83
C THR A 17 18.34 -21.89 -3.80
N SER A 18 17.81 -21.61 -2.60
CA SER A 18 17.25 -20.32 -2.13
C SER A 18 16.69 -19.37 -3.20
N VAL A 19 15.37 -19.30 -3.35
CA VAL A 19 14.72 -18.27 -4.18
C VAL A 19 14.86 -16.93 -3.47
N ASN A 20 15.76 -16.10 -4.02
CA ASN A 20 16.08 -14.76 -3.56
C ASN A 20 14.97 -13.79 -4.00
N TYR A 21 14.17 -13.32 -3.05
CA TYR A 21 13.00 -12.44 -3.24
C TYR A 21 13.30 -11.09 -3.92
N LYS A 22 14.57 -10.72 -4.14
CA LYS A 22 14.96 -9.46 -4.80
C LYS A 22 14.59 -9.40 -6.30
N LYS A 23 14.33 -10.52 -6.96
CA LYS A 23 14.27 -10.55 -8.44
C LYS A 23 12.88 -10.26 -9.05
N ALA A 24 11.80 -10.38 -8.27
CA ALA A 24 10.45 -10.06 -8.77
C ALA A 24 10.10 -8.57 -8.70
N PHE A 25 10.83 -7.79 -7.89
CA PHE A 25 10.58 -6.37 -7.67
C PHE A 25 11.06 -5.46 -8.82
N SER A 26 11.81 -6.00 -9.78
CA SER A 26 12.58 -5.19 -10.74
C SER A 26 11.82 -4.77 -12.01
N THR A 27 10.70 -5.40 -12.37
CA THR A 27 10.16 -5.24 -13.74
C THR A 27 8.98 -4.26 -13.85
N HIS A 28 8.33 -3.88 -12.75
CA HIS A 28 7.27 -2.84 -12.79
C HIS A 28 7.73 -1.43 -12.39
N LEU A 29 8.98 -1.29 -11.92
CA LEU A 29 9.57 -0.01 -11.53
C LEU A 29 9.98 0.91 -12.70
N LYS A 30 9.55 0.65 -13.94
CA LYS A 30 10.12 1.29 -15.15
C LYS A 30 9.21 2.21 -15.99
N ILE A 31 7.95 2.46 -15.64
CA ILE A 31 7.07 3.25 -16.54
C ILE A 31 6.64 4.63 -15.99
N LEU A 32 6.93 5.00 -14.74
CA LEU A 32 6.60 6.35 -14.25
C LEU A 32 7.78 7.04 -13.57
N ASN A 33 8.88 7.21 -14.31
CA ASN A 33 9.91 8.18 -13.95
C ASN A 33 9.90 9.33 -14.94
N ASN A 34 9.15 10.39 -14.65
CA ASN A 34 9.54 11.74 -15.02
C ASN A 34 8.78 12.78 -14.18
N GLN A 35 9.28 13.07 -12.98
CA GLN A 35 9.64 14.43 -12.54
C GLN A 35 9.96 14.47 -11.04
N SER A 36 11.19 14.91 -10.76
CA SER A 36 11.65 15.56 -9.52
C SER A 36 12.08 14.69 -8.33
N LEU A 37 13.36 14.36 -8.34
CA LEU A 37 14.14 13.98 -7.16
C LEU A 37 14.20 15.16 -6.17
N LYS A 38 13.45 15.09 -5.07
CA LYS A 38 13.78 15.79 -3.82
C LYS A 38 13.78 14.79 -2.66
N GLY A 39 14.95 14.17 -2.42
CA GLY A 39 15.33 13.56 -1.16
C GLY A 39 14.45 12.44 -0.60
N GLY A 40 14.65 11.19 -1.01
CA GLY A 40 14.39 10.01 -0.17
C GLY A 40 13.03 9.90 0.52
N VAL A 41 11.95 10.41 -0.09
CA VAL A 41 10.60 10.33 0.49
C VAL A 41 9.93 9.05 -0.03
N ILE A 42 9.53 8.16 0.87
CA ILE A 42 8.71 6.99 0.53
C ILE A 42 7.27 7.50 0.35
N SER A 43 6.80 7.57 -0.90
CA SER A 43 5.41 7.88 -1.21
C SER A 43 4.53 6.64 -1.03
N MET A 44 3.49 6.70 -0.19
CA MET A 44 2.59 5.57 0.09
C MET A 44 1.13 5.86 -0.26
N ASN A 45 0.47 4.92 -0.95
CA ASN A 45 -0.94 5.00 -1.31
C ASN A 45 -1.78 4.13 -0.37
N ILE A 46 -2.64 4.77 0.43
CA ILE A 46 -3.49 4.11 1.43
C ILE A 46 -4.95 4.21 1.00
N LEU A 47 -5.57 3.06 0.70
CA LEU A 47 -6.98 2.96 0.36
C LEU A 47 -7.80 2.59 1.60
N LEU A 48 -8.74 3.46 1.99
CA LEU A 48 -9.73 3.14 3.02
C LEU A 48 -11.02 2.64 2.38
N CYS A 49 -11.45 1.44 2.75
CA CYS A 49 -12.74 0.90 2.35
C CYS A 49 -13.74 1.06 3.50
N CYS A 50 -14.74 1.93 3.31
CA CYS A 50 -15.75 2.25 4.31
C CYS A 50 -17.15 2.33 3.68
N SER A 51 -18.17 2.59 4.49
CA SER A 51 -19.55 2.80 4.01
C SER A 51 -19.77 4.17 3.33
N ALA A 52 -18.72 4.86 2.88
CA ALA A 52 -18.74 6.21 2.31
C ALA A 52 -19.56 7.22 3.15
N GLY A 53 -18.93 7.89 4.13
CA GLY A 53 -19.61 8.89 4.97
C GLY A 53 -18.67 9.90 5.62
N MET A 54 -19.25 10.91 6.28
CA MET A 54 -18.52 12.04 6.90
C MET A 54 -17.44 11.59 7.91
N SER A 55 -17.65 10.47 8.61
CA SER A 55 -16.70 9.95 9.60
C SER A 55 -15.38 9.45 8.97
N THR A 56 -15.42 8.99 7.71
CA THR A 56 -14.21 8.54 7.03
C THR A 56 -13.39 9.71 6.49
N SER A 57 -14.04 10.79 6.03
CA SER A 57 -13.34 12.01 5.61
C SER A 57 -12.52 12.64 6.74
N LEU A 58 -13.07 12.68 7.96
CA LEU A 58 -12.34 13.19 9.12
C LEU A 58 -11.09 12.35 9.44
N LEU A 59 -11.22 11.02 9.39
CA LEU A 59 -10.07 10.12 9.61
C LEU A 59 -8.99 10.33 8.54
N VAL A 60 -9.37 10.44 7.27
CA VAL A 60 -8.44 10.72 6.16
C VAL A 60 -7.67 12.01 6.42
N THR A 61 -8.35 13.12 6.75
CA THR A 61 -7.68 14.39 7.07
C THR A 61 -6.71 14.24 8.26
N LYS A 62 -7.09 13.51 9.31
CA LYS A 62 -6.22 13.26 10.47
C LYS A 62 -4.99 12.42 10.13
N MET A 63 -5.14 11.43 9.23
CA MET A 63 -4.01 10.64 8.75
C MET A 63 -3.07 11.48 7.90
N GLU A 64 -3.59 12.31 6.99
CA GLU A 64 -2.79 13.24 6.19
C GLU A 64 -2.04 14.26 7.05
N GLU A 65 -2.69 14.82 8.07
CA GLU A 65 -2.05 15.70 9.06
C GLU A 65 -0.91 14.98 9.79
N SER A 66 -1.10 13.71 10.19
CA SER A 66 -0.08 12.92 10.86
C SER A 66 1.09 12.62 9.92
N ALA A 67 0.82 12.24 8.67
CA ALA A 67 1.85 11.98 7.66
C ALA A 67 2.70 13.23 7.38
N LYS A 68 2.05 14.40 7.23
CA LYS A 68 2.75 15.68 7.08
C LYS A 68 3.65 15.99 8.27
N LYS A 69 3.20 15.73 9.51
CA LYS A 69 4.01 15.91 10.73
C LYS A 69 5.21 14.97 10.77
N GLN A 70 5.07 13.76 10.26
CA GLN A 70 6.14 12.76 10.21
C GLN A 70 7.07 12.94 8.99
N GLY A 71 6.79 13.90 8.10
CA GLY A 71 7.55 14.10 6.87
C GLY A 71 7.37 12.95 5.86
N VAL A 72 6.27 12.22 5.96
CA VAL A 72 5.92 11.10 5.08
C VAL A 72 4.98 11.61 4.00
N GLU A 73 5.30 11.34 2.75
CA GLU A 73 4.40 11.60 1.64
C GLU A 73 3.45 10.42 1.49
N CYS A 74 2.15 10.65 1.67
CA CYS A 74 1.15 9.62 1.44
C CYS A 74 -0.09 10.20 0.78
N HIS A 75 -0.69 9.40 -0.10
CA HIS A 75 -1.99 9.68 -0.69
C HIS A 75 -3.02 8.78 -0.03
N ILE A 76 -4.02 9.39 0.60
CA ILE A 76 -5.03 8.68 1.38
C ILE A 76 -6.40 9.02 0.82
N TRP A 77 -7.16 8.00 0.43
CA TRP A 77 -8.53 8.21 -0.04
C TRP A 77 -9.45 7.12 0.45
N ALA A 78 -10.74 7.46 0.53
CA ALA A 78 -11.77 6.57 1.02
C ALA A 78 -12.80 6.29 -0.07
N VAL A 79 -13.18 5.03 -0.21
CA VAL A 79 -14.17 4.58 -1.19
C VAL A 79 -15.17 3.61 -0.56
N GLY A 80 -16.29 3.41 -1.24
CA GLY A 80 -17.28 2.41 -0.88
C GLY A 80 -16.80 0.99 -1.12
N SER A 81 -17.46 0.02 -0.50
CA SER A 81 -17.22 -1.41 -0.71
C SER A 81 -17.42 -1.88 -2.16
N THR A 82 -18.17 -1.12 -2.94
CA THR A 82 -18.44 -1.39 -4.36
C THR A 82 -17.29 -0.87 -5.24
N GLU A 83 -16.71 0.27 -4.90
CA GLU A 83 -15.62 0.90 -5.69
C GLU A 83 -14.23 0.35 -5.35
N VAL A 84 -14.06 -0.29 -4.18
CA VAL A 84 -12.76 -0.80 -3.72
C VAL A 84 -12.05 -1.71 -4.74
N ASN A 85 -12.81 -2.52 -5.49
CA ASN A 85 -12.22 -3.44 -6.49
C ASN A 85 -11.66 -2.71 -7.72
N ASN A 86 -12.13 -1.49 -8.00
CA ASN A 86 -11.64 -0.67 -9.11
C ASN A 86 -10.41 0.17 -8.71
N GLU A 87 -10.27 0.43 -7.42
CA GLU A 87 -9.22 1.30 -6.86
C GLU A 87 -8.06 0.52 -6.23
N ILE A 88 -8.25 -0.79 -6.00
CA ILE A 88 -7.24 -1.66 -5.39
C ILE A 88 -5.89 -1.62 -6.12
N ASP A 89 -5.87 -1.49 -7.46
CA ASP A 89 -4.63 -1.47 -8.26
C ASP A 89 -3.75 -0.24 -8.03
N LYS A 90 -4.32 0.83 -7.44
CA LYS A 90 -3.60 2.07 -7.17
C LYS A 90 -3.03 2.12 -5.75
N ALA A 91 -3.44 1.19 -4.89
CA ALA A 91 -3.15 1.20 -3.47
C ALA A 91 -1.95 0.30 -3.13
N ASP A 92 -1.10 0.78 -2.23
CA ASP A 92 -0.03 -0.04 -1.64
C ASP A 92 -0.53 -0.82 -0.42
N VAL A 93 -1.60 -0.36 0.21
CA VAL A 93 -2.25 -1.01 1.35
C VAL A 93 -3.74 -0.68 1.39
N ILE A 94 -4.54 -1.65 1.83
CA ILE A 94 -5.99 -1.47 2.00
C ILE A 94 -6.36 -1.64 3.47
N LEU A 95 -7.07 -0.65 3.99
CA LEU A 95 -7.60 -0.65 5.34
C LEU A 95 -9.13 -0.63 5.30
N LEU A 96 -9.75 -1.66 5.87
CA LEU A 96 -11.21 -1.76 5.97
C LEU A 96 -11.69 -1.12 7.27
N GLY A 97 -12.73 -0.29 7.17
CA GLY A 97 -13.47 0.15 8.34
C GLY A 97 -14.11 -1.04 9.09
N PRO A 98 -14.29 -0.94 10.42
CA PRO A 98 -14.82 -2.04 11.24
C PRO A 98 -16.25 -2.47 10.82
N GLN A 99 -17.02 -1.54 10.26
CA GLN A 99 -18.38 -1.76 9.75
C GLN A 99 -18.44 -2.75 8.58
N VAL A 100 -17.39 -2.81 7.76
CA VAL A 100 -17.32 -3.63 6.54
C VAL A 100 -16.36 -4.82 6.68
N ARG A 101 -16.05 -5.23 7.92
CA ARG A 101 -15.13 -6.33 8.22
C ARG A 101 -15.48 -7.65 7.53
N TYR A 102 -16.76 -7.90 7.23
CA TYR A 102 -17.19 -9.09 6.51
C TYR A 102 -16.58 -9.21 5.10
N LEU A 103 -16.14 -8.10 4.50
CA LEU A 103 -15.46 -8.08 3.20
C LEU A 103 -13.97 -8.42 3.27
N LEU A 104 -13.39 -8.54 4.48
CA LEU A 104 -11.96 -8.74 4.67
C LEU A 104 -11.45 -9.96 3.91
N ALA A 105 -12.13 -11.11 4.03
CA ALA A 105 -11.70 -12.35 3.39
C ALA A 105 -11.61 -12.20 1.85
N LYS A 106 -12.65 -11.61 1.25
CA LYS A 106 -12.72 -11.36 -0.19
C LYS A 106 -11.63 -10.39 -0.66
N LEU A 107 -11.41 -9.30 0.07
CA LEU A 107 -10.38 -8.32 -0.29
C LEU A 107 -8.97 -8.84 -0.02
N GLN A 108 -8.78 -9.70 0.98
CA GLN A 108 -7.49 -10.37 1.20
C GLN A 108 -7.14 -11.33 0.07
N GLU A 109 -8.12 -12.04 -0.50
CA GLU A 109 -7.89 -12.86 -1.70
C GLU A 109 -7.49 -11.98 -2.90
N ALA A 110 -8.26 -10.93 -3.19
CA ALA A 110 -7.94 -9.99 -4.27
C ALA A 110 -6.59 -9.27 -4.06
N GLY A 111 -6.27 -8.91 -2.81
CA GLY A 111 -5.01 -8.29 -2.43
C GLY A 111 -3.83 -9.24 -2.57
N LYS A 112 -3.99 -10.52 -2.20
CA LYS A 112 -2.93 -11.55 -2.36
C LYS A 112 -2.54 -11.74 -3.83
N GLU A 113 -3.50 -11.72 -4.75
CA GLU A 113 -3.21 -11.81 -6.19
C GLU A 113 -2.34 -10.65 -6.69
N LYS A 114 -2.48 -9.47 -6.06
CA LYS A 114 -1.77 -8.24 -6.42
C LYS A 114 -0.55 -7.95 -5.54
N GLY A 115 -0.33 -8.73 -4.49
CA GLY A 115 0.71 -8.49 -3.48
C GLY A 115 0.43 -7.31 -2.55
N ILE A 116 -0.84 -6.93 -2.39
CA ILE A 116 -1.27 -5.78 -1.58
C ILE A 116 -1.78 -6.28 -0.21
N PRO A 117 -1.20 -5.83 0.91
CA PRO A 117 -1.69 -6.16 2.24
C PRO A 117 -3.06 -5.54 2.52
N VAL A 118 -3.95 -6.34 3.11
CA VAL A 118 -5.32 -5.95 3.44
C VAL A 118 -5.62 -6.30 4.89
N ALA A 119 -6.04 -5.29 5.66
CA ALA A 119 -6.36 -5.44 7.07
C ALA A 119 -7.57 -4.60 7.50
N THR A 120 -8.17 -4.94 8.63
CA THR A 120 -9.20 -4.10 9.26
C THR A 120 -8.57 -3.07 10.19
N ILE A 121 -9.10 -1.86 10.20
CA ILE A 121 -8.76 -0.81 11.16
C ILE A 121 -9.25 -1.23 12.54
N ASN A 122 -8.44 -0.99 13.58
CA ASN A 122 -8.86 -1.19 14.95
C ASN A 122 -10.12 -0.33 15.24
N PRO A 123 -11.23 -0.93 15.71
CA PRO A 123 -12.47 -0.19 16.03
C PRO A 123 -12.25 0.99 16.98
N MET A 124 -11.31 0.88 17.93
CA MET A 124 -10.96 1.94 18.86
C MET A 124 -10.31 3.14 18.14
N PHE A 125 -9.33 2.90 17.28
CA PHE A 125 -8.66 3.96 16.52
C PHE A 125 -9.61 4.63 15.52
N TYR A 126 -10.51 3.84 14.92
CA TYR A 126 -11.56 4.35 14.04
C TYR A 126 -12.55 5.24 14.82
N GLY A 127 -13.03 4.77 15.98
CA GLY A 127 -13.99 5.51 16.81
C GLY A 127 -13.42 6.82 17.38
N LEU A 128 -12.13 6.83 17.70
CA LEU A 128 -11.42 8.03 18.18
C LEU A 128 -10.88 8.93 17.05
N CYS A 129 -11.09 8.55 15.79
CA CYS A 129 -10.50 9.22 14.63
C CYS A 129 -8.97 9.43 14.75
N ASN A 130 -8.27 8.45 15.34
CA ASN A 130 -6.84 8.54 15.58
C ASN A 130 -6.05 8.21 14.31
N GLY A 131 -5.83 9.22 13.46
CA GLY A 131 -5.12 9.05 12.20
C GLY A 131 -3.65 8.63 12.33
N GLU A 132 -2.99 8.92 13.45
CA GLU A 132 -1.59 8.55 13.68
C GLU A 132 -1.43 7.04 13.85
N GLU A 133 -2.24 6.42 14.71
CA GLU A 133 -2.20 4.97 14.91
C GLU A 133 -2.66 4.20 13.66
N VAL A 134 -3.63 4.74 12.92
CA VAL A 134 -4.08 4.11 11.66
C VAL A 134 -3.00 4.21 10.58
N LEU A 135 -2.30 5.34 10.46
CA LEU A 135 -1.16 5.49 9.55
C LEU A 135 -0.01 4.55 9.92
N LYS A 136 0.28 4.42 11.21
CA LYS A 136 1.29 3.49 11.73
C LYS A 136 0.93 2.04 11.41
N GLN A 137 -0.32 1.65 11.62
CA GLN A 137 -0.83 0.33 11.23
C GLN A 137 -0.62 0.08 9.73
N ALA A 138 -0.95 1.05 8.87
CA ALA A 138 -0.74 0.95 7.42
C ALA A 138 0.73 0.75 7.07
N THR A 139 1.62 1.52 7.71
CA THR A 139 3.06 1.49 7.49
C THR A 139 3.68 0.15 7.92
N THR A 140 3.25 -0.40 9.06
CA THR A 140 3.67 -1.72 9.54
C THR A 140 3.27 -2.82 8.55
N LEU A 141 2.05 -2.77 8.02
CA LEU A 141 1.57 -3.73 7.02
C LEU A 141 2.39 -3.71 5.72
N ILE A 142 2.78 -2.53 5.25
CA ILE A 142 3.62 -2.37 4.06
C ILE A 142 5.02 -2.93 4.31
N LYS A 143 5.57 -2.75 5.52
CA LYS A 143 6.89 -3.28 5.91
C LYS A 143 6.90 -4.80 6.08
N GLY A 144 5.73 -5.42 6.26
CA GLY A 144 5.60 -6.88 6.47
C GLY A 144 6.06 -7.34 7.86
N GLU A 145 5.95 -6.46 8.86
CA GLU A 145 6.19 -6.77 10.29
C GLU A 145 4.93 -7.28 10.99
#